data_AF-A0A7K2ZR25-F1
#
_entry.id   AF-A0A7K2ZR25-F1
#
_cell.length_a   1.000
_cell.length_b   1.000
_cell.length_c   1.000
_cell.angle_alpha   90.00
_cell.angle_beta   90.00
_cell.angle_gamma   90.00
#
_symmetry.space_group_name_H-M   'P 1'
#
loop_
_entity.id
_entity.type
_entity.pdbx_description
1 polymer ?
#
loop_
_entity_poly.entity_id
_entity_poly.type
_entity_poly.pdbx_seq_one_letter_code
_entity_poly.pdbx_strand_id
1 'polypeptide(L)'
;MDDSKHRAVDRYEPDTALTRLIRVPVRIVVLVLVLPVRMVRDLLAAGWHAVDRPLLRPLGRGLAWLADTLILTPLSWLFTNVLTPLALAVTWLATALFIWPWIGLWRYVAVPVAKYGVAVPLVWLYANLLTPLGHAAARLLGRVGQGAAWLLATLLVAPAAGLWRHVLVPAARYGVIVPLVWLYGAVLTPVGHGTAWVFGKVWQGTAWTLGLLWQGTAWVLGGVWKGIAATGRRLGIAVTWLVMTLLVAPASWLHRRVLAPVGREIADAAEVAWRIAGYLSRAVGRGIAWLFRHLIGVPVAWAYRTVCTPLGHFVRDALWAPARRAAAEAGRAARSALATARETVRQARRDAWRALVGGPGGTRSGEPLGVPARTLGSTTTVPSAAQASETSLLGEKLVKQG
;
A
#
# COMPACT_ATOMS: atom_id res chain seq x y z
N MET A 1 -70.43 -75.00 46.00
CA MET A 1 -70.09 -74.81 47.42
C MET A 1 -69.57 -73.39 47.55
N ASP A 2 -70.47 -72.51 47.95
CA ASP A 2 -70.32 -71.26 48.72
C ASP A 2 -69.42 -70.08 48.29
N ASP A 3 -69.76 -68.95 48.91
CA ASP A 3 -68.99 -67.72 49.12
C ASP A 3 -68.50 -66.91 47.91
N SER A 4 -69.50 -66.38 47.21
CA SER A 4 -69.68 -64.93 47.12
C SER A 4 -69.14 -64.13 48.32
N LYS A 5 -67.91 -63.60 48.29
CA LYS A 5 -67.47 -62.57 49.26
C LYS A 5 -66.64 -61.41 48.67
N HIS A 6 -67.30 -60.25 48.70
CA HIS A 6 -66.76 -58.89 48.72
C HIS A 6 -65.81 -58.41 47.59
N ARG A 7 -66.40 -57.63 46.67
CA ARG A 7 -65.75 -56.39 46.22
C ARG A 7 -65.41 -55.51 47.43
N ALA A 8 -64.14 -55.16 47.57
CA ALA A 8 -63.68 -53.89 48.13
C ALA A 8 -62.95 -53.16 47.00
N VAL A 9 -63.69 -52.49 46.11
CA VAL A 9 -63.91 -51.03 46.15
C VAL A 9 -62.64 -50.26 45.79
N ASP A 10 -62.67 -49.65 44.61
CA ASP A 10 -61.64 -48.78 44.05
C ASP A 10 -61.20 -47.63 44.98
N ARG A 11 -59.89 -47.31 44.88
CA ARG A 11 -59.44 -45.92 45.03
C ARG A 11 -58.14 -45.49 44.33
N TYR A 12 -57.54 -46.31 43.46
CA TYR A 12 -56.31 -45.89 42.73
C TYR A 12 -56.10 -46.49 41.33
N GLU A 13 -57.17 -46.76 40.56
CA GLU A 13 -57.05 -47.10 39.13
C GLU A 13 -57.50 -46.05 38.07
N PRO A 14 -58.04 -44.84 38.35
CA PRO A 14 -58.42 -43.94 37.24
C PRO A 14 -57.21 -43.55 36.38
N ASP A 15 -56.09 -43.14 36.98
CA ASP A 15 -54.88 -42.76 36.25
C ASP A 15 -54.20 -43.97 35.59
N THR A 16 -54.14 -45.12 36.27
CA THR A 16 -53.51 -46.34 35.74
C THR A 16 -54.31 -46.92 34.58
N ALA A 17 -55.64 -46.99 34.71
CA ALA A 17 -56.54 -47.47 33.68
C ALA A 17 -56.58 -46.51 32.48
N LEU A 18 -56.74 -45.20 32.70
CA LEU A 18 -56.75 -44.23 31.59
C LEU A 18 -55.39 -44.15 30.90
N THR A 19 -54.28 -44.16 31.66
CA THR A 19 -52.94 -44.21 31.07
C THR A 19 -52.71 -45.51 30.32
N ARG A 20 -53.22 -46.66 30.77
CA ARG A 20 -53.20 -47.91 29.98
C ARG A 20 -54.09 -47.81 28.75
N LEU A 21 -55.31 -47.30 28.85
CA LEU A 21 -56.28 -47.25 27.76
C LEU A 21 -55.90 -46.23 26.66
N ILE A 22 -55.12 -45.21 26.99
CA ILE A 22 -54.48 -44.31 26.02
C ILE A 22 -53.17 -44.93 25.51
N ARG A 23 -52.33 -45.48 26.40
CA ARG A 23 -51.02 -46.05 26.02
C ARG A 23 -51.13 -47.37 25.26
N VAL A 24 -52.23 -48.12 25.32
CA VAL A 24 -52.45 -49.32 24.48
C VAL A 24 -52.61 -48.95 23.01
N PRO A 25 -53.61 -48.13 22.59
CA PRO A 25 -53.71 -47.70 21.20
C PRO A 25 -52.51 -46.86 20.77
N VAL A 26 -51.97 -45.97 21.61
CA VAL A 26 -50.73 -45.23 21.27
C VAL A 26 -49.55 -46.18 21.09
N ARG A 27 -49.38 -47.23 21.92
CA ARG A 27 -48.28 -48.20 21.76
C ARG A 27 -48.52 -49.18 20.63
N ILE A 28 -49.76 -49.50 20.28
CA ILE A 28 -50.12 -50.25 19.06
C ILE A 28 -49.81 -49.40 17.82
N VAL A 29 -50.25 -48.14 17.75
CA VAL A 29 -49.91 -47.22 16.66
C VAL A 29 -48.39 -47.00 16.59
N VAL A 30 -47.70 -46.83 17.72
CA VAL A 30 -46.24 -46.72 17.75
C VAL A 30 -45.57 -48.04 17.32
N LEU A 31 -46.09 -49.24 17.65
CA LEU A 31 -45.51 -50.47 17.12
C LEU A 31 -45.79 -50.61 15.61
N VAL A 32 -47.03 -50.41 15.17
CA VAL A 32 -47.49 -50.57 13.78
C VAL A 32 -46.91 -49.50 12.85
N LEU A 33 -46.53 -48.33 13.37
CA LEU A 33 -45.89 -47.27 12.59
C LEU A 33 -44.37 -47.25 12.78
N VAL A 34 -43.88 -47.23 14.03
CA VAL A 34 -42.43 -47.09 14.31
C VAL A 34 -41.68 -48.41 14.16
N LEU A 35 -42.28 -49.60 14.35
CA LEU A 35 -41.56 -50.85 14.09
C LEU A 35 -41.32 -51.06 12.58
N PRO A 36 -42.29 -50.83 11.66
CA PRO A 36 -42.00 -50.79 10.23
C PRO A 36 -41.08 -49.64 9.82
N VAL A 37 -41.25 -48.42 10.33
CA VAL A 37 -40.33 -47.31 10.01
C VAL A 37 -38.90 -47.59 10.49
N ARG A 38 -38.74 -48.26 11.64
CA ARG A 38 -37.43 -48.66 12.18
C ARG A 38 -36.83 -49.84 11.43
N MET A 39 -37.64 -50.83 11.07
CA MET A 39 -37.20 -51.90 10.15
C MET A 39 -36.79 -51.32 8.80
N VAL A 40 -37.58 -50.44 8.20
CA VAL A 40 -37.23 -49.72 6.95
C VAL A 40 -35.96 -48.90 7.12
N ARG A 41 -35.78 -48.19 8.23
CA ARG A 41 -34.56 -47.42 8.53
C ARG A 41 -33.33 -48.30 8.69
N ASP A 42 -33.46 -49.42 9.39
CA ASP A 42 -32.35 -50.32 9.69
C ASP A 42 -32.04 -51.22 8.46
N LEU A 43 -33.02 -51.49 7.59
CA LEU A 43 -32.84 -52.07 6.26
C LEU A 43 -32.20 -51.06 5.28
N LEU A 44 -32.56 -49.78 5.36
CA LEU A 44 -31.90 -48.68 4.64
C LEU A 44 -30.46 -48.50 5.11
N ALA A 45 -30.17 -48.61 6.41
CA ALA A 45 -28.81 -48.52 6.94
C ALA A 45 -27.97 -49.75 6.54
N ALA A 46 -28.54 -50.96 6.61
CA ALA A 46 -27.88 -52.18 6.15
C ALA A 46 -27.64 -52.14 4.63
N GLY A 47 -28.64 -51.75 3.85
CA GLY A 47 -28.54 -51.56 2.39
C GLY A 47 -27.54 -50.47 2.02
N TRP A 48 -27.53 -49.34 2.74
CA TRP A 48 -26.54 -48.28 2.56
C TRP A 48 -25.13 -48.82 2.80
N HIS A 49 -24.85 -49.46 3.94
CA HIS A 49 -23.52 -50.04 4.21
C HIS A 49 -23.13 -51.19 3.26
N ALA A 50 -24.10 -51.93 2.72
CA ALA A 50 -23.89 -52.93 1.67
C ALA A 50 -23.54 -52.30 0.31
N VAL A 51 -23.97 -51.07 0.02
CA VAL A 51 -23.58 -50.27 -1.16
C VAL A 51 -22.29 -49.47 -0.93
N ASP A 52 -22.05 -49.01 0.29
CA ASP A 52 -20.93 -48.17 0.71
C ASP A 52 -19.57 -48.86 0.46
N ARG A 53 -19.48 -50.14 0.84
CA ARG A 53 -18.25 -50.95 0.70
C ARG A 53 -17.87 -51.26 -0.76
N PRO A 54 -18.76 -51.81 -1.63
CA PRO A 54 -18.40 -52.17 -3.00
C PRO A 54 -18.57 -51.04 -4.02
N LEU A 55 -19.40 -50.02 -3.76
CA LEU A 55 -19.66 -48.94 -4.72
C LEU A 55 -19.02 -47.61 -4.30
N LEU A 56 -19.32 -47.11 -3.11
CA LEU A 56 -18.87 -45.77 -2.69
C LEU A 56 -17.36 -45.71 -2.38
N ARG A 57 -16.70 -46.81 -2.03
CA ARG A 57 -15.22 -46.84 -1.93
C ARG A 57 -14.51 -46.74 -3.28
N PRO A 58 -14.79 -47.54 -4.32
CA PRO A 58 -14.16 -47.36 -5.63
C PRO A 58 -14.64 -46.08 -6.34
N LEU A 59 -15.93 -45.70 -6.26
CA LEU A 59 -16.38 -44.41 -6.80
C LEU A 59 -15.75 -43.24 -6.04
N GLY A 60 -15.71 -43.27 -4.70
CA GLY A 60 -15.07 -42.23 -3.90
C GLY A 60 -13.56 -42.10 -4.18
N ARG A 61 -12.86 -43.22 -4.39
CA ARG A 61 -11.43 -43.21 -4.78
C ARG A 61 -11.22 -42.78 -6.23
N GLY A 62 -12.09 -43.16 -7.16
CA GLY A 62 -12.06 -42.73 -8.56
C GLY A 62 -12.43 -41.26 -8.73
N LEU A 63 -13.40 -40.76 -7.96
CA LEU A 63 -13.82 -39.36 -7.93
C LEU A 63 -12.80 -38.48 -7.18
N ALA A 64 -12.17 -38.99 -6.12
CA ALA A 64 -11.01 -38.35 -5.50
C ALA A 64 -9.83 -38.30 -6.48
N TRP A 65 -9.52 -39.39 -7.20
CA TRP A 65 -8.47 -39.39 -8.23
C TRP A 65 -8.80 -38.44 -9.38
N LEU A 66 -10.07 -38.34 -9.81
CA LEU A 66 -10.51 -37.35 -10.79
C LEU A 66 -10.38 -35.92 -10.26
N ALA A 67 -10.80 -35.63 -9.03
CA ALA A 67 -10.61 -34.31 -8.43
C ALA A 67 -9.13 -33.96 -8.26
N ASP A 68 -8.31 -34.92 -7.84
CA ASP A 68 -6.88 -34.75 -7.63
C ASP A 68 -6.13 -34.57 -8.95
N THR A 69 -6.47 -35.33 -10.00
CA THR A 69 -5.84 -35.24 -11.33
C THR A 69 -6.37 -34.07 -12.16
N LEU A 70 -7.66 -33.73 -12.07
CA LEU A 70 -8.32 -32.71 -12.91
C LEU A 70 -8.42 -31.34 -12.24
N ILE A 71 -8.33 -31.27 -10.91
CA ILE A 71 -8.39 -30.01 -10.15
C ILE A 71 -7.09 -29.78 -9.37
N LEU A 72 -6.70 -30.64 -8.43
CA LEU A 72 -5.53 -30.34 -7.58
C LEU A 72 -4.20 -30.40 -8.36
N THR A 73 -4.05 -31.26 -9.37
CA THR A 73 -2.83 -31.35 -10.19
C THR A 73 -2.63 -30.11 -11.06
N PRO A 74 -3.61 -29.65 -11.89
CA PRO A 74 -3.45 -28.38 -12.60
C PRO A 74 -3.45 -27.17 -11.67
N LEU A 75 -4.18 -27.19 -10.53
CA LEU A 75 -4.16 -26.10 -9.56
C LEU A 75 -2.82 -25.99 -8.82
N SER A 76 -2.22 -27.10 -8.41
CA SER A 76 -0.88 -27.12 -7.80
C SER A 76 0.23 -26.85 -8.81
N TRP A 77 0.06 -27.26 -10.08
CA TRP A 77 0.93 -26.84 -11.18
C TRP A 77 0.85 -25.32 -11.39
N LEU A 78 -0.35 -24.73 -11.41
CA LEU A 78 -0.56 -23.28 -11.50
C LEU A 78 0.01 -22.55 -10.27
N PHE A 79 -0.21 -23.08 -9.07
CA PHE A 79 0.32 -22.52 -7.84
C PHE A 79 1.85 -22.51 -7.86
N THR A 80 2.46 -23.65 -8.25
CA THR A 80 3.91 -23.83 -8.27
C THR A 80 4.58 -23.00 -9.37
N ASN A 81 4.05 -23.02 -10.60
CA ASN A 81 4.70 -22.42 -11.78
C ASN A 81 4.26 -20.98 -12.08
N VAL A 82 3.17 -20.49 -11.48
CA VAL A 82 2.69 -19.11 -11.65
C VAL A 82 2.70 -18.37 -10.32
N LEU A 83 2.07 -18.92 -9.28
CA LEU A 83 1.89 -18.20 -8.02
C LEU A 83 3.18 -18.06 -7.19
N THR A 84 4.01 -19.11 -7.09
CA THR A 84 5.32 -19.01 -6.42
C THR A 84 6.29 -18.01 -7.08
N PRO A 85 6.55 -18.06 -8.41
CA PRO A 85 7.43 -17.08 -9.04
C PRO A 85 6.83 -15.66 -9.03
N LEU A 86 5.50 -15.51 -9.07
CA LEU A 86 4.86 -14.20 -8.90
C LEU A 86 5.00 -13.68 -7.46
N ALA A 87 4.84 -14.53 -6.44
CA ALA A 87 5.09 -14.16 -5.05
C ALA A 87 6.57 -13.81 -4.80
N LEU A 88 7.50 -14.54 -5.43
CA LEU A 88 8.93 -14.24 -5.38
C LEU A 88 9.26 -12.92 -6.10
N ALA A 89 8.64 -12.65 -7.26
CA ALA A 89 8.78 -11.38 -7.97
C ALA A 89 8.21 -10.21 -7.17
N VAL A 90 7.04 -10.37 -6.51
CA VAL A 90 6.44 -9.34 -5.66
C VAL A 90 7.26 -9.07 -4.40
N THR A 91 7.78 -10.10 -3.74
CA THR A 91 8.65 -9.93 -2.56
C THR A 91 10.03 -9.37 -2.92
N TRP A 92 10.61 -9.74 -4.07
CA TRP A 92 11.82 -9.13 -4.60
C TRP A 92 11.59 -7.66 -4.97
N LEU A 93 10.47 -7.35 -5.65
CA LEU A 93 10.10 -5.98 -6.00
C LEU A 93 9.90 -5.13 -4.74
N ALA A 94 9.16 -5.61 -3.73
CA ALA A 94 8.99 -4.91 -2.46
C ALA A 94 10.33 -4.69 -1.73
N THR A 95 11.23 -5.68 -1.75
CA THR A 95 12.59 -5.55 -1.21
C THR A 95 13.40 -4.48 -1.96
N ALA A 96 13.32 -4.47 -3.28
CA ALA A 96 14.02 -3.52 -4.16
C ALA A 96 13.43 -2.10 -4.13
N LEU A 97 12.15 -1.93 -3.80
CA LEU A 97 11.48 -0.62 -3.69
C LEU A 97 11.51 -0.03 -2.28
N PHE A 98 11.58 -0.86 -1.24
CA PHE A 98 11.57 -0.40 0.16
C PHE A 98 12.96 -0.41 0.80
N ILE A 99 13.66 -1.56 0.76
CA ILE A 99 14.90 -1.77 1.51
C ILE A 99 16.10 -1.15 0.78
N TRP A 100 16.20 -1.31 -0.54
CA TRP A 100 17.31 -0.74 -1.32
C TRP A 100 17.37 0.81 -1.28
N PRO A 101 16.26 1.55 -1.49
CA PRO A 101 16.28 3.01 -1.39
C PRO A 101 16.56 3.49 0.03
N TRP A 102 16.10 2.77 1.07
CA TRP A 102 16.43 3.09 2.45
C TRP A 102 17.91 2.89 2.76
N ILE A 103 18.52 1.78 2.34
CA ILE A 103 19.98 1.54 2.45
C ILE A 103 20.77 2.61 1.68
N GLY A 104 20.31 2.99 0.49
CA GLY A 104 20.88 4.08 -0.29
C GLY A 104 20.84 5.41 0.46
N LEU A 105 19.66 5.81 0.93
CA LEU A 105 19.45 7.03 1.72
C LEU A 105 20.32 7.03 2.99
N TRP A 106 20.43 5.91 3.68
CA TRP A 106 21.23 5.80 4.89
C TRP A 106 22.73 5.95 4.61
N ARG A 107 23.24 5.26 3.57
CA ARG A 107 24.67 5.27 3.21
C ARG A 107 25.13 6.56 2.52
N TYR A 108 24.28 7.19 1.71
CA TYR A 108 24.64 8.37 0.91
C TYR A 108 24.12 9.70 1.47
N VAL A 109 23.12 9.71 2.35
CA VAL A 109 22.60 10.94 2.97
C VAL A 109 22.78 10.91 4.49
N ALA A 110 22.26 9.91 5.20
CA ALA A 110 22.28 9.93 6.68
C ALA A 110 23.71 9.90 7.24
N VAL A 111 24.58 8.99 6.77
CA VAL A 111 25.98 8.90 7.23
C VAL A 111 26.80 10.16 6.87
N PRO A 112 26.77 10.70 5.64
CA PRO A 112 27.46 11.96 5.33
C PRO A 112 26.92 13.17 6.09
N VAL A 113 25.60 13.31 6.25
CA VAL A 113 25.01 14.44 7.00
C VAL A 113 25.36 14.36 8.49
N ALA A 114 25.28 13.18 9.11
CA ALA A 114 25.70 13.01 10.50
C ALA A 114 27.19 13.30 10.69
N LYS A 115 28.06 12.81 9.79
CA LYS A 115 29.51 12.98 9.90
C LYS A 115 29.97 14.42 9.62
N TYR A 116 29.56 14.99 8.48
CA TYR A 116 30.05 16.30 8.02
C TYR A 116 29.16 17.47 8.45
N GLY A 117 27.86 17.24 8.68
CA GLY A 117 26.92 18.28 9.12
C GLY A 117 26.80 18.41 10.65
N VAL A 118 27.11 17.36 11.42
CA VAL A 118 27.02 17.40 12.89
C VAL A 118 28.38 17.14 13.55
N ALA A 119 29.00 15.98 13.31
CA ALA A 119 30.20 15.59 14.07
C ALA A 119 31.41 16.50 13.79
N VAL A 120 31.70 16.84 12.52
CA VAL A 120 32.81 17.73 12.17
C VAL A 120 32.62 19.16 12.73
N PRO A 121 31.46 19.83 12.56
CA PRO A 121 31.21 21.13 13.19
C PRO A 121 31.28 21.11 14.72
N LEU A 122 30.78 20.06 15.37
CA LEU A 122 30.79 19.95 16.84
C LEU A 122 32.22 19.75 17.38
N VAL A 123 33.04 18.95 16.70
CA VAL A 123 34.48 18.78 17.02
C VAL A 123 35.25 20.09 16.75
N TRP A 124 34.94 20.80 15.67
CA TRP A 124 35.53 22.11 15.37
C TRP A 124 35.18 23.15 16.44
N LEU A 125 33.92 23.18 16.91
CA LEU A 125 33.45 24.07 17.98
C LEU A 125 34.12 23.74 19.32
N TYR A 126 34.31 22.45 19.63
CA TYR A 126 35.05 22.02 20.82
C TYR A 126 36.52 22.47 20.77
N ALA A 127 37.18 22.25 19.62
CA ALA A 127 38.58 22.64 19.41
C ALA A 127 38.78 24.16 19.46
N ASN A 128 37.97 24.94 18.71
CA ASN A 128 38.19 26.37 18.52
C ASN A 128 37.45 27.28 19.51
N LEU A 129 36.48 26.77 20.28
CA LEU A 129 35.76 27.57 21.28
C LEU A 129 36.05 27.09 22.71
N LEU A 130 35.77 25.83 23.04
CA LEU A 130 35.96 25.31 24.41
C LEU A 130 37.43 25.24 24.81
N THR A 131 38.31 24.78 23.93
CA THR A 131 39.75 24.65 24.25
C THR A 131 40.41 25.99 24.59
N PRO A 132 40.28 27.08 23.79
CA PRO A 132 40.84 28.37 24.17
C PRO A 132 40.09 29.03 25.34
N LEU A 133 38.77 28.84 25.50
CA LEU A 133 38.05 29.33 26.68
C LEU A 133 38.55 28.65 27.98
N GLY A 134 38.81 27.34 27.95
CA GLY A 134 39.42 26.62 29.07
C GLY A 134 40.80 27.16 29.43
N HIS A 135 41.65 27.44 28.44
CA HIS A 135 42.96 28.06 28.66
C HIS A 135 42.86 29.51 29.15
N ALA A 136 41.86 30.28 28.70
CA ALA A 136 41.61 31.64 29.18
C ALA A 136 41.12 31.65 30.63
N ALA A 137 40.14 30.81 30.97
CA ALA A 137 39.64 30.64 32.33
C ALA A 137 40.75 30.17 33.28
N ALA A 138 41.55 29.18 32.87
CA ALA A 138 42.70 28.71 33.66
C ALA A 138 43.76 29.81 33.90
N ARG A 139 44.01 30.69 32.92
CA ARG A 139 44.90 31.87 33.08
C ARG A 139 44.33 32.92 34.03
N LEU A 140 43.01 33.14 34.02
CA LEU A 140 42.35 34.08 34.92
C LEU A 140 42.35 33.57 36.37
N LEU A 141 41.94 32.31 36.59
CA LEU A 141 41.98 31.66 37.91
C LEU A 141 43.41 31.53 38.44
N GLY A 142 44.34 31.14 37.57
CA GLY A 142 45.76 30.97 37.90
C GLY A 142 46.43 32.25 38.38
N ARG A 143 46.08 33.42 37.83
CA ARG A 143 46.66 34.71 38.26
C ARG A 143 46.27 35.12 39.68
N VAL A 144 45.06 34.76 40.15
CA VAL A 144 44.65 35.01 41.53
C VAL A 144 45.30 34.00 42.48
N GLY A 145 45.36 32.72 42.09
CA GLY A 145 46.02 31.68 42.87
C GLY A 145 47.54 31.86 43.01
N GLN A 146 48.21 32.38 41.98
CA GLN A 146 49.67 32.45 41.91
C GLN A 146 50.32 33.29 43.02
N GLY A 147 49.70 34.38 43.50
CA GLY A 147 50.27 35.18 44.59
C GLY A 147 50.40 34.39 45.90
N ALA A 148 49.29 33.80 46.36
CA ALA A 148 49.26 32.98 47.56
C ALA A 148 50.06 31.69 47.40
N ALA A 149 49.93 31.01 46.25
CA ALA A 149 50.67 29.79 45.94
C ALA A 149 52.18 30.03 45.83
N TRP A 150 52.65 31.19 45.35
CA TRP A 150 54.08 31.50 45.27
C TRP A 150 54.68 31.76 46.64
N LEU A 151 53.95 32.36 47.58
CA LEU A 151 54.41 32.51 48.97
C LEU A 151 54.48 31.15 49.68
N LEU A 152 53.43 30.34 49.60
CA LEU A 152 53.43 28.97 50.14
C LEU A 152 54.49 28.08 49.48
N ALA A 153 54.65 28.14 48.16
CA ALA A 153 55.65 27.37 47.45
C ALA A 153 57.08 27.85 47.73
N THR A 154 57.34 29.15 47.82
CA THR A 154 58.69 29.65 48.11
C THR A 154 59.09 29.38 49.57
N LEU A 155 58.14 29.41 50.52
CA LEU A 155 58.46 29.21 51.93
C LEU A 155 58.49 27.72 52.34
N LEU A 156 57.56 26.89 51.88
CA LEU A 156 57.51 25.45 52.20
C LEU A 156 58.12 24.57 51.11
N VAL A 157 57.78 24.82 49.84
CA VAL A 157 58.15 23.92 48.74
C VAL A 157 59.57 24.18 48.24
N ALA A 158 60.14 25.38 48.34
CA ALA A 158 61.53 25.62 47.93
C ALA A 158 62.56 24.87 48.79
N PRO A 159 62.51 24.88 50.15
CA PRO A 159 63.43 24.06 50.94
C PRO A 159 63.16 22.55 50.77
N ALA A 160 61.89 22.13 50.74
CA ALA A 160 61.54 20.72 50.51
C ALA A 160 61.97 20.22 49.12
N ALA A 161 61.76 21.02 48.06
CA ALA A 161 62.20 20.73 46.70
C ALA A 161 63.71 20.90 46.53
N GLY A 162 64.37 21.73 47.34
CA GLY A 162 65.83 21.80 47.43
C GLY A 162 66.40 20.48 47.92
N LEU A 163 65.94 20.00 49.08
CA LEU A 163 66.31 18.70 49.66
C LEU A 163 65.95 17.54 48.72
N TRP A 164 64.75 17.56 48.13
CA TRP A 164 64.31 16.56 47.15
C TRP A 164 65.18 16.58 45.89
N ARG A 165 65.48 17.74 45.29
CA ARG A 165 66.27 17.84 44.04
C ARG A 165 67.76 17.55 44.20
N HIS A 166 68.35 17.79 45.39
CA HIS A 166 69.79 17.61 45.62
C HIS A 166 70.14 16.33 46.38
N VAL A 167 69.21 15.74 47.13
CA VAL A 167 69.45 14.51 47.90
C VAL A 167 68.64 13.33 47.36
N LEU A 168 67.30 13.39 47.40
CA LEU A 168 66.48 12.23 47.04
C LEU A 168 66.45 11.94 45.53
N VAL A 169 66.33 12.97 44.68
CA VAL A 169 66.30 12.80 43.22
C VAL A 169 67.64 12.27 42.70
N PRO A 170 68.83 12.76 43.11
CA PRO A 170 70.09 12.17 42.68
C PRO A 170 70.27 10.75 43.22
N ALA A 171 69.96 10.49 44.49
CA ALA A 171 70.06 9.14 45.07
C ALA A 171 69.14 8.12 44.35
N ALA A 172 67.87 8.45 44.15
CA ALA A 172 66.93 7.57 43.43
C ALA A 172 67.27 7.48 41.93
N ARG A 173 67.65 8.60 41.30
CA ARG A 173 67.91 8.63 39.84
C ARG A 173 69.20 7.92 39.48
N TYR A 174 70.32 8.19 40.16
CA TYR A 174 71.60 7.54 39.86
C TYR A 174 71.76 6.17 40.54
N GLY A 175 71.15 5.96 41.71
CA GLY A 175 71.25 4.68 42.44
C GLY A 175 70.27 3.60 41.98
N VAL A 176 69.09 3.96 41.45
CA VAL A 176 68.05 2.99 41.05
C VAL A 176 67.62 3.17 39.60
N ILE A 177 67.20 4.37 39.21
CA ILE A 177 66.58 4.57 37.88
C ILE A 177 67.60 4.42 36.74
N VAL A 178 68.80 4.98 36.86
CA VAL A 178 69.85 4.88 35.83
C VAL A 178 70.32 3.43 35.64
N PRO A 179 70.64 2.64 36.69
CA PRO A 179 70.91 1.21 36.54
C PRO A 179 69.75 0.43 35.90
N LEU A 180 68.50 0.70 36.31
CA LEU A 180 67.32 -0.01 35.80
C LEU A 180 66.99 0.36 34.34
N VAL A 181 67.12 1.64 33.97
CA VAL A 181 66.96 2.14 32.60
C VAL A 181 68.12 1.68 31.70
N TRP A 182 69.34 1.60 32.23
CA TRP A 182 70.47 1.01 31.51
C TRP A 182 70.23 -0.50 31.27
N LEU A 183 69.75 -1.25 32.26
CA LEU A 183 69.40 -2.66 32.10
C LEU A 183 68.27 -2.85 31.07
N TYR A 184 67.24 -1.99 31.10
CA TYR A 184 66.15 -1.99 30.11
C TYR A 184 66.65 -1.63 28.69
N GLY A 185 67.53 -0.63 28.57
CA GLY A 185 68.13 -0.19 27.31
C GLY A 185 69.10 -1.20 26.71
N ALA A 186 70.04 -1.69 27.51
CA ALA A 186 71.14 -2.56 27.06
C ALA A 186 70.74 -4.04 26.94
N VAL A 187 69.73 -4.51 27.70
CA VAL A 187 69.29 -5.92 27.67
C VAL A 187 67.89 -6.06 27.06
N LEU A 188 66.89 -5.38 27.62
CA LEU A 188 65.50 -5.63 27.22
C LEU A 188 65.17 -5.09 25.82
N THR A 189 65.75 -3.96 25.43
CA THR A 189 65.51 -3.33 24.12
C THR A 189 66.07 -4.13 22.94
N PRO A 190 67.33 -4.65 22.96
CA PRO A 190 67.81 -5.55 21.91
C PRO A 190 67.14 -6.93 21.94
N VAL A 191 66.76 -7.46 23.12
CA VAL A 191 65.96 -8.69 23.20
C VAL A 191 64.57 -8.48 22.57
N GLY A 192 63.92 -7.34 22.81
CA GLY A 192 62.67 -6.95 22.16
C GLY A 192 62.78 -6.83 20.63
N HIS A 193 63.85 -6.20 20.12
CA HIS A 193 64.08 -6.13 18.68
C HIS A 193 64.43 -7.49 18.06
N GLY A 194 65.24 -8.31 18.73
CA GLY A 194 65.58 -9.66 18.27
C GLY A 194 64.36 -10.58 18.20
N THR A 195 63.55 -10.60 19.26
CA THR A 195 62.29 -11.38 19.29
C THR A 195 61.29 -10.90 18.25
N ALA A 196 61.10 -9.58 18.08
CA ALA A 196 60.25 -9.02 17.04
C ALA A 196 60.75 -9.35 15.62
N TRP A 197 62.07 -9.33 15.38
CA TRP A 197 62.67 -9.69 14.10
C TRP A 197 62.48 -11.18 13.79
N VAL A 198 62.68 -12.07 14.77
CA VAL A 198 62.42 -13.51 14.62
C VAL A 198 60.94 -13.77 14.34
N PHE A 199 60.02 -13.15 15.09
CA PHE A 199 58.58 -13.27 14.82
C PHE A 199 58.22 -12.75 13.42
N GLY A 200 58.77 -11.61 13.00
CA GLY A 200 58.57 -11.07 11.65
C GLY A 200 59.06 -12.01 10.55
N LYS A 201 60.21 -12.67 10.74
CA LYS A 201 60.75 -13.66 9.80
C LYS A 201 59.94 -14.95 9.76
N VAL A 202 59.53 -15.48 10.92
CA VAL A 202 58.65 -16.65 10.99
C VAL A 202 57.30 -16.35 10.32
N TRP A 203 56.71 -15.19 10.59
CA TRP A 203 55.43 -14.77 9.99
C TRP A 203 55.52 -14.55 8.48
N GLN A 204 56.63 -13.97 7.98
CA GLN A 204 56.88 -13.88 6.53
C GLN A 204 56.99 -15.28 5.90
N GLY A 205 57.67 -16.22 6.57
CA GLY A 205 57.79 -17.61 6.12
C GLY A 205 56.43 -18.33 6.06
N THR A 206 55.63 -18.27 7.13
CA THR A 206 54.32 -18.93 7.18
C THR A 206 53.28 -18.29 6.26
N ALA A 207 53.29 -16.96 6.11
CA ALA A 207 52.44 -16.27 5.14
C ALA A 207 52.80 -16.64 3.69
N TRP A 208 54.08 -16.83 3.38
CA TRP A 208 54.53 -17.25 2.05
C TRP A 208 54.18 -18.71 1.74
N THR A 209 54.41 -19.65 2.66
CA THR A 209 54.04 -21.06 2.45
C THR A 209 52.53 -21.26 2.39
N LEU A 210 51.76 -20.57 3.23
CA LEU A 210 50.29 -20.57 3.16
C LEU A 210 49.79 -19.92 1.85
N GLY A 211 50.46 -18.87 1.38
CA GLY A 211 50.18 -18.24 0.09
C GLY A 211 50.42 -19.17 -1.10
N LEU A 212 51.53 -19.91 -1.12
CA LEU A 212 51.82 -20.94 -2.14
C LEU A 212 50.77 -22.07 -2.09
N LEU A 213 50.43 -22.56 -0.91
CA LEU A 213 49.42 -23.61 -0.72
C LEU A 213 48.04 -23.15 -1.22
N TRP A 214 47.65 -21.90 -0.93
CA TRP A 214 46.41 -21.30 -1.39
C TRP A 214 46.38 -21.09 -2.91
N GLN A 215 47.49 -20.63 -3.51
CA GLN A 215 47.58 -20.47 -4.96
C GLN A 215 47.51 -21.82 -5.68
N GLY A 216 48.24 -22.84 -5.20
CA GLY A 216 48.19 -24.19 -5.76
C GLY A 216 46.81 -24.83 -5.66
N THR A 217 46.18 -24.77 -4.49
CA THR A 217 44.82 -25.31 -4.30
C THR A 217 43.77 -24.55 -5.13
N ALA A 218 43.82 -23.22 -5.18
CA ALA A 218 42.93 -22.42 -6.03
C ALA A 218 43.12 -22.70 -7.54
N TRP A 219 44.35 -22.95 -7.98
CA TRP A 219 44.64 -23.31 -9.37
C TRP A 219 44.10 -24.70 -9.73
N VAL A 220 44.30 -25.70 -8.87
CA VAL A 220 43.72 -27.05 -9.04
C VAL A 220 42.19 -27.00 -9.04
N LEU A 221 41.58 -26.34 -8.06
CA LEU A 221 40.13 -26.25 -7.94
C LEU A 221 39.51 -25.49 -9.14
N GLY A 222 40.16 -24.40 -9.57
CA GLY A 222 39.78 -23.65 -10.77
C GLY A 222 39.97 -24.43 -12.07
N GLY A 223 40.99 -25.29 -12.16
CA GLY A 223 41.21 -26.20 -13.28
C GLY A 223 40.11 -27.26 -13.37
N VAL A 224 39.81 -27.94 -12.25
CA VAL A 224 38.72 -28.92 -12.14
C VAL A 224 37.37 -28.29 -12.49
N TRP A 225 37.07 -27.10 -11.95
CA TRP A 225 35.81 -26.39 -12.23
C TRP A 225 35.68 -26.00 -13.71
N LYS A 226 36.76 -25.52 -14.35
CA LYS A 226 36.79 -25.25 -15.80
C LYS A 226 36.59 -26.53 -16.62
N GLY A 227 37.17 -27.66 -16.21
CA GLY A 227 36.97 -28.96 -16.83
C GLY A 227 35.50 -29.41 -16.78
N ILE A 228 34.91 -29.45 -15.58
CA ILE A 228 33.50 -29.81 -15.37
C ILE A 228 32.58 -28.89 -16.18
N ALA A 229 32.80 -27.58 -16.14
CA ALA A 229 32.00 -26.61 -16.88
C ALA A 229 32.24 -26.63 -18.40
N ALA A 230 33.33 -27.22 -18.89
CA ALA A 230 33.53 -27.47 -20.33
C ALA A 230 32.79 -28.74 -20.77
N THR A 231 32.93 -29.83 -20.01
CA THR A 231 32.22 -31.10 -20.26
C THR A 231 30.71 -30.92 -20.21
N GLY A 232 30.18 -30.23 -19.18
CA GLY A 232 28.75 -29.95 -19.06
C GLY A 232 28.18 -29.12 -20.22
N ARG A 233 28.96 -28.17 -20.78
CA ARG A 233 28.54 -27.42 -21.98
C ARG A 233 28.58 -28.26 -23.24
N ARG A 234 29.60 -29.11 -23.43
CA ARG A 234 29.65 -30.03 -24.59
C ARG A 234 28.51 -31.04 -24.55
N LEU A 235 28.24 -31.63 -23.38
CA LEU A 235 27.12 -32.55 -23.17
C LEU A 235 25.77 -31.83 -23.37
N GLY A 236 25.61 -30.62 -22.82
CA GLY A 236 24.41 -29.80 -23.01
C GLY A 236 24.14 -29.50 -24.48
N ILE A 237 25.14 -29.02 -25.23
CA ILE A 237 25.02 -28.76 -26.67
C ILE A 237 24.67 -30.05 -27.44
N ALA A 238 25.32 -31.18 -27.13
CA ALA A 238 25.03 -32.46 -27.77
C ALA A 238 23.60 -32.95 -27.48
N VAL A 239 23.13 -32.86 -26.23
CA VAL A 239 21.77 -33.23 -25.83
C VAL A 239 20.73 -32.28 -26.46
N THR A 240 20.96 -30.97 -26.45
CA THR A 240 20.08 -30.00 -27.12
C THR A 240 20.01 -30.27 -28.62
N TRP A 241 21.13 -30.54 -29.29
CA TRP A 241 21.16 -30.87 -30.71
C TRP A 241 20.46 -32.20 -31.01
N LEU A 242 20.66 -33.22 -30.17
CA LEU A 242 19.97 -34.50 -30.29
C LEU A 242 18.45 -34.33 -30.13
N VAL A 243 17.98 -33.60 -29.10
CA VAL A 243 16.54 -33.34 -28.88
C VAL A 243 15.95 -32.49 -30.01
N MET A 244 16.66 -31.48 -30.50
CA MET A 244 16.19 -30.63 -31.59
C MET A 244 16.06 -31.39 -32.92
N THR A 245 17.02 -32.28 -33.21
CA THR A 245 17.04 -33.07 -34.45
C THR A 245 16.13 -34.31 -34.37
N LEU A 246 16.06 -34.99 -33.23
CA LEU A 246 15.34 -36.26 -33.06
C LEU A 246 13.90 -36.11 -32.58
N LEU A 247 13.56 -35.06 -31.82
CA LEU A 247 12.17 -34.75 -31.45
C LEU A 247 11.64 -33.56 -32.24
N VAL A 248 12.30 -32.40 -32.19
CA VAL A 248 11.68 -31.15 -32.69
C VAL A 248 11.57 -31.11 -34.21
N ALA A 249 12.53 -31.65 -34.96
CA ALA A 249 12.43 -31.74 -36.43
C ALA A 249 11.26 -32.65 -36.89
N PRO A 250 11.15 -33.94 -36.47
CA PRO A 250 10.01 -34.77 -36.86
C PRO A 250 8.68 -34.29 -36.25
N ALA A 251 8.66 -33.74 -35.03
CA ALA A 251 7.45 -33.17 -34.44
C ALA A 251 6.99 -31.91 -35.19
N SER A 252 7.90 -31.03 -35.62
CA SER A 252 7.56 -29.86 -36.45
C SER A 252 7.10 -30.29 -37.84
N TRP A 253 7.71 -31.32 -38.43
CA TRP A 253 7.25 -31.90 -39.69
C TRP A 253 5.83 -32.47 -39.57
N LEU A 254 5.57 -33.30 -38.56
CA LEU A 254 4.26 -33.90 -38.29
C LEU A 254 3.21 -32.82 -37.97
N HIS A 255 3.57 -31.79 -37.19
CA HIS A 255 2.70 -30.65 -36.92
C HIS A 255 2.33 -29.88 -38.20
N ARG A 256 3.30 -29.63 -39.10
CA ARG A 256 3.04 -28.97 -40.39
C ARG A 256 2.25 -29.86 -41.35
N ARG A 257 2.38 -31.18 -41.26
CA ARG A 257 1.72 -32.14 -42.17
C ARG A 257 0.33 -32.60 -41.71
N VAL A 258 0.06 -32.58 -40.40
CA VAL A 258 -1.19 -33.09 -39.80
C VAL A 258 -1.94 -32.02 -39.00
N LEU A 259 -1.30 -31.34 -38.05
CA LEU A 259 -1.98 -30.33 -37.22
C LEU A 259 -2.34 -29.05 -37.99
N ALA A 260 -1.53 -28.65 -38.98
CA ALA A 260 -1.82 -27.47 -39.81
C ALA A 260 -3.03 -27.63 -40.77
N PRO A 261 -3.26 -28.78 -41.45
CA PRO A 261 -4.53 -29.01 -42.15
C PRO A 261 -5.70 -29.23 -41.17
N VAL A 262 -5.57 -30.11 -40.18
CA VAL A 262 -6.66 -30.39 -39.21
C VAL A 262 -7.09 -29.13 -38.45
N GLY A 263 -6.15 -28.25 -38.11
CA GLY A 263 -6.43 -26.96 -37.48
C GLY A 263 -7.16 -25.96 -38.37
N ARG A 264 -7.07 -26.07 -39.70
CA ARG A 264 -7.90 -25.27 -40.64
C ARG A 264 -9.30 -25.82 -40.76
N GLU A 265 -9.46 -27.13 -40.97
CA GLU A 265 -10.79 -27.78 -41.00
C GLU A 265 -11.59 -27.49 -39.71
N ILE A 266 -10.93 -27.52 -38.55
CA ILE A 266 -11.54 -27.17 -37.25
C ILE A 266 -11.83 -25.65 -37.15
N ALA A 267 -10.96 -24.79 -37.67
CA ALA A 267 -11.19 -23.34 -37.65
C ALA A 267 -12.37 -22.92 -38.55
N ASP A 268 -12.46 -23.48 -39.76
CA ASP A 268 -13.55 -23.20 -40.71
C ASP A 268 -14.89 -23.72 -40.16
N ALA A 269 -14.91 -24.94 -39.60
CA ALA A 269 -16.08 -25.49 -38.90
C ALA A 269 -16.48 -24.63 -37.68
N ALA A 270 -15.50 -24.14 -36.91
CA ALA A 270 -15.74 -23.27 -35.76
C ALA A 270 -16.25 -21.88 -36.17
N GLU A 271 -15.76 -21.28 -37.27
CA GLU A 271 -16.27 -20.00 -37.76
C GLU A 271 -17.72 -20.12 -38.23
N VAL A 272 -18.07 -21.20 -38.95
CA VAL A 272 -19.45 -21.48 -39.34
C VAL A 272 -20.35 -21.63 -38.11
N ALA A 273 -19.93 -22.42 -37.11
CA ALA A 273 -20.66 -22.54 -35.84
C ALA A 273 -20.79 -21.21 -35.10
N TRP A 274 -19.75 -20.38 -35.09
CA TRP A 274 -19.74 -19.07 -34.43
C TRP A 274 -20.64 -18.04 -35.14
N ARG A 275 -20.71 -18.08 -36.48
CA ARG A 275 -21.68 -17.28 -37.26
C ARG A 275 -23.12 -17.68 -36.93
N ILE A 276 -23.41 -18.98 -36.84
CA ILE A 276 -24.73 -19.49 -36.45
C ILE A 276 -25.08 -19.04 -35.01
N ALA A 277 -24.15 -19.19 -34.06
CA ALA A 277 -24.31 -18.72 -32.69
C ALA A 277 -24.53 -17.19 -32.61
N GLY A 278 -23.83 -16.41 -33.44
CA GLY A 278 -24.01 -14.97 -33.56
C GLY A 278 -25.40 -14.56 -34.06
N TYR A 279 -25.96 -15.27 -35.04
CA TYR A 279 -27.35 -15.05 -35.48
C TYR A 279 -28.36 -15.42 -34.40
N LEU A 280 -28.20 -16.57 -33.73
CA LEU A 280 -29.09 -17.01 -32.66
C LEU A 280 -29.05 -16.03 -31.47
N SER A 281 -27.86 -15.59 -31.07
CA SER A 281 -27.67 -14.56 -30.03
C SER A 281 -28.33 -13.23 -30.42
N ARG A 282 -28.21 -12.78 -31.68
CA ARG A 282 -28.94 -11.60 -32.18
C ARG A 282 -30.46 -11.78 -32.30
N ALA A 283 -30.97 -13.00 -32.36
CA ALA A 283 -32.41 -13.27 -32.30
C ALA A 283 -32.91 -13.23 -30.86
N VAL A 284 -32.29 -14.02 -29.98
CA VAL A 284 -32.58 -14.08 -28.53
C VAL A 284 -32.45 -12.71 -27.88
N GLY A 285 -31.35 -11.98 -28.15
CA GLY A 285 -31.13 -10.63 -27.64
C GLY A 285 -32.18 -9.61 -28.10
N ARG A 286 -32.73 -9.74 -29.32
CA ARG A 286 -33.87 -8.91 -29.77
C ARG A 286 -35.17 -9.28 -29.06
N GLY A 287 -35.42 -10.58 -28.83
CA GLY A 287 -36.56 -11.06 -28.03
C GLY A 287 -36.53 -10.52 -26.60
N ILE A 288 -35.40 -10.70 -25.90
CA ILE A 288 -35.19 -10.19 -24.54
C ILE A 288 -35.32 -8.67 -24.50
N ALA A 289 -34.68 -7.95 -25.43
CA ALA A 289 -34.77 -6.49 -25.49
C ALA A 289 -36.17 -5.98 -25.85
N TRP A 290 -36.99 -6.73 -26.58
CA TRP A 290 -38.40 -6.41 -26.81
C TRP A 290 -39.24 -6.65 -25.55
N LEU A 291 -39.02 -7.80 -24.89
CA LEU A 291 -39.70 -8.17 -23.65
C LEU A 291 -39.44 -7.15 -22.53
N PHE A 292 -38.18 -6.77 -22.29
CA PHE A 292 -37.81 -5.72 -21.32
C PHE A 292 -38.46 -4.37 -21.65
N ARG A 293 -38.55 -4.00 -22.94
CA ARG A 293 -39.18 -2.74 -23.35
C ARG A 293 -40.70 -2.76 -23.11
N HIS A 294 -41.40 -3.85 -23.38
CA HIS A 294 -42.84 -3.94 -23.10
C HIS A 294 -43.16 -4.10 -21.61
N LEU A 295 -42.46 -5.00 -20.92
CA LEU A 295 -42.77 -5.37 -19.54
C LEU A 295 -42.34 -4.33 -18.50
N ILE A 296 -41.27 -3.58 -18.77
CA ILE A 296 -40.70 -2.57 -17.85
C ILE A 296 -40.63 -1.19 -18.51
N GLY A 297 -40.07 -1.11 -19.72
CA GLY A 297 -39.83 0.17 -20.41
C GLY A 297 -41.09 1.02 -20.62
N VAL A 298 -42.16 0.43 -21.15
CA VAL A 298 -43.45 1.12 -21.39
C VAL A 298 -44.12 1.58 -20.08
N PRO A 299 -44.38 0.72 -19.07
CA PRO A 299 -45.03 1.16 -17.83
C PRO A 299 -44.17 2.16 -17.03
N VAL A 300 -42.84 2.01 -16.99
CA VAL A 300 -41.96 2.97 -16.30
C VAL A 300 -41.91 4.30 -17.06
N ALA A 301 -41.86 4.30 -18.40
CA ALA A 301 -41.91 5.54 -19.19
C ALA A 301 -43.28 6.25 -19.07
N TRP A 302 -44.38 5.50 -18.94
CA TRP A 302 -45.70 6.07 -18.64
C TRP A 302 -45.73 6.67 -17.23
N ALA A 303 -45.32 5.93 -16.20
CA ALA A 303 -45.27 6.43 -14.82
C ALA A 303 -44.37 7.67 -14.69
N TYR A 304 -43.20 7.69 -15.32
CA TYR A 304 -42.31 8.85 -15.36
C TYR A 304 -42.96 10.05 -16.06
N ARG A 305 -43.66 9.84 -17.18
CA ARG A 305 -44.37 10.93 -17.88
C ARG A 305 -45.52 11.48 -17.05
N THR A 306 -46.36 10.61 -16.48
CA THR A 306 -47.55 10.99 -15.70
C THR A 306 -47.21 11.61 -14.33
N VAL A 307 -46.15 11.15 -13.67
CA VAL A 307 -45.81 11.55 -12.28
C VAL A 307 -44.61 12.50 -12.23
N CYS A 308 -43.49 12.17 -12.87
CA CYS A 308 -42.26 12.95 -12.74
C CYS A 308 -42.27 14.25 -13.57
N THR A 309 -43.02 14.33 -14.68
CA THR A 309 -43.12 15.56 -15.49
C THR A 309 -43.84 16.72 -14.77
N PRO A 310 -45.02 16.53 -14.14
CA PRO A 310 -45.65 17.60 -13.36
C PRO A 310 -44.86 17.92 -12.07
N LEU A 311 -44.35 16.92 -11.34
CA LEU A 311 -43.46 17.17 -10.19
C LEU A 311 -42.19 17.93 -10.60
N GLY A 312 -41.63 17.64 -11.77
CA GLY A 312 -40.48 18.35 -12.33
C GLY A 312 -40.76 19.84 -12.59
N HIS A 313 -41.95 20.21 -13.05
CA HIS A 313 -42.36 21.61 -13.17
C HIS A 313 -42.58 22.24 -11.79
N PHE A 314 -43.37 21.62 -10.91
CA PHE A 314 -43.62 22.17 -9.57
C PHE A 314 -42.32 22.40 -8.78
N VAL A 315 -41.35 21.47 -8.81
CA VAL A 315 -40.04 21.67 -8.16
C VAL A 315 -39.21 22.77 -8.84
N ARG A 316 -39.26 22.87 -10.17
CA ARG A 316 -38.53 23.89 -10.94
C ARG A 316 -39.06 25.30 -10.66
N ASP A 317 -40.38 25.44 -10.55
CA ASP A 317 -41.04 26.74 -10.45
C ASP A 317 -41.19 27.18 -8.98
N ALA A 318 -41.46 26.27 -8.04
CA ALA A 318 -41.59 26.61 -6.61
C ALA A 318 -40.26 26.77 -5.88
N LEU A 319 -39.21 26.00 -6.23
CA LEU A 319 -37.91 26.04 -5.51
C LEU A 319 -36.80 26.72 -6.34
N TRP A 320 -36.66 26.37 -7.62
CA TRP A 320 -35.56 26.86 -8.44
C TRP A 320 -35.72 28.31 -8.90
N ALA A 321 -36.94 28.78 -9.15
CA ALA A 321 -37.21 30.16 -9.51
C ALA A 321 -36.85 31.18 -8.39
N PRO A 322 -37.31 31.02 -7.11
CA PRO A 322 -36.90 31.92 -6.04
C PRO A 322 -35.40 31.80 -5.71
N ALA A 323 -34.84 30.58 -5.71
CA ALA A 323 -33.40 30.39 -5.47
C ALA A 323 -32.53 31.15 -6.49
N ARG A 324 -32.90 31.14 -7.78
CA ARG A 324 -32.20 31.95 -8.81
C ARG A 324 -32.31 33.45 -8.59
N ARG A 325 -33.41 33.96 -8.03
CA ARG A 325 -33.57 35.39 -7.75
C ARG A 325 -32.66 35.83 -6.60
N ALA A 326 -32.72 35.11 -5.47
CA ALA A 326 -31.84 35.35 -4.32
C ALA A 326 -30.35 35.25 -4.69
N ALA A 327 -29.95 34.22 -5.47
CA ALA A 327 -28.58 34.08 -5.94
C ALA A 327 -28.15 35.21 -6.89
N ALA A 328 -29.05 35.71 -7.75
CA ALA A 328 -28.76 36.83 -8.64
C ALA A 328 -28.67 38.19 -7.91
N GLU A 329 -29.25 38.31 -6.72
CA GLU A 329 -29.20 39.50 -5.86
C GLU A 329 -27.94 39.48 -4.98
N ALA A 330 -27.65 38.35 -4.32
CA ALA A 330 -26.37 38.12 -3.66
C ALA A 330 -25.18 38.30 -4.64
N GLY A 331 -25.29 37.77 -5.86
CA GLY A 331 -24.31 37.94 -6.93
C GLY A 331 -24.26 39.34 -7.56
N ARG A 332 -25.15 40.27 -7.17
CA ARG A 332 -25.04 41.71 -7.45
C ARG A 332 -24.37 42.44 -6.28
N ALA A 333 -24.83 42.21 -5.04
CA ALA A 333 -24.25 42.79 -3.83
C ALA A 333 -22.78 42.42 -3.62
N ALA A 334 -22.40 41.16 -3.89
CA ALA A 334 -21.00 40.73 -3.85
C ALA A 334 -20.14 41.45 -4.89
N ARG A 335 -20.68 41.74 -6.09
CA ARG A 335 -19.93 42.45 -7.15
C ARG A 335 -19.78 43.94 -6.87
N SER A 336 -20.76 44.61 -6.27
CA SER A 336 -20.58 46.00 -5.82
C SER A 336 -19.54 46.08 -4.70
N ALA A 337 -19.63 45.24 -3.67
CA ALA A 337 -18.64 45.19 -2.59
C ALA A 337 -17.21 44.94 -3.11
N LEU A 338 -17.05 44.00 -4.05
CA LEU A 338 -15.75 43.67 -4.63
C LEU A 338 -15.22 44.76 -5.58
N ALA A 339 -16.10 45.55 -6.21
CA ALA A 339 -15.71 46.74 -6.96
C ALA A 339 -15.21 47.85 -6.03
N THR A 340 -15.92 48.13 -4.93
CA THR A 340 -15.50 49.12 -3.93
C THR A 340 -14.15 48.76 -3.32
N ALA A 341 -13.95 47.50 -2.91
CA ALA A 341 -12.68 47.01 -2.38
C ALA A 341 -11.53 47.05 -3.40
N ARG A 342 -11.83 46.84 -4.70
CA ARG A 342 -10.81 46.93 -5.76
C ARG A 342 -10.39 48.38 -6.03
N GLU A 343 -11.30 49.34 -5.87
CA GLU A 343 -10.96 50.75 -6.04
C GLU A 343 -10.29 51.36 -4.80
N THR A 344 -10.61 50.92 -3.57
CA THR A 344 -9.83 51.32 -2.37
C THR A 344 -8.38 50.81 -2.44
N VAL A 345 -8.16 49.58 -2.92
CA VAL A 345 -6.81 49.05 -3.19
C VAL A 345 -6.08 49.85 -4.27
N ARG A 346 -6.78 50.33 -5.31
CA ARG A 346 -6.19 51.23 -6.32
C ARG A 346 -5.91 52.63 -5.77
N GLN A 347 -6.74 53.14 -4.88
CA GLN A 347 -6.52 54.40 -4.16
C GLN A 347 -5.25 54.28 -3.33
N ALA A 348 -5.22 53.36 -2.37
CA ALA A 348 -4.08 53.09 -1.51
C ALA A 348 -2.78 52.82 -2.28
N ARG A 349 -2.84 52.07 -3.40
CA ARG A 349 -1.67 51.86 -4.27
C ARG A 349 -1.19 53.16 -4.94
N ARG A 350 -2.09 54.01 -5.44
CA ARG A 350 -1.73 55.33 -6.02
C ARG A 350 -1.15 56.26 -4.96
N ASP A 351 -1.72 56.26 -3.77
CA ASP A 351 -1.28 57.12 -2.66
C ASP A 351 0.08 56.68 -2.10
N ALA A 352 0.29 55.37 -1.90
CA ALA A 352 1.59 54.81 -1.53
C ALA A 352 2.66 55.07 -2.61
N TRP A 353 2.32 54.98 -3.90
CA TRP A 353 3.28 55.30 -4.97
C TRP A 353 3.65 56.79 -5.00
N ARG A 354 2.67 57.69 -4.80
CA ARG A 354 2.94 59.13 -4.67
C ARG A 354 3.80 59.47 -3.44
N ALA A 355 3.63 58.75 -2.33
CA ALA A 355 4.46 58.90 -1.13
C ALA A 355 5.89 58.35 -1.30
N LEU A 356 6.07 57.25 -2.04
CA LEU A 356 7.39 56.61 -2.23
C LEU A 356 8.31 57.32 -3.22
N VAL A 357 7.76 58.05 -4.20
CA VAL A 357 8.55 58.64 -5.30
C VAL A 357 8.46 60.18 -5.36
N GLY A 358 7.66 60.80 -4.49
CA GLY A 358 7.59 62.26 -4.37
C GLY A 358 6.92 62.92 -5.57
N GLY A 359 5.61 62.74 -5.71
CA GLY A 359 4.83 63.43 -6.75
C GLY A 359 4.94 64.96 -6.63
N PRO A 360 5.17 65.70 -7.74
CA PRO A 360 5.39 67.15 -7.70
C PRO A 360 4.15 67.93 -7.22
N GLY A 361 4.39 69.17 -6.75
CA GLY A 361 3.36 70.09 -6.28
C GLY A 361 2.25 70.33 -7.31
N GLY A 362 1.01 70.36 -6.83
CA GLY A 362 -0.16 70.16 -7.68
C GLY A 362 -0.54 71.31 -8.61
N THR A 363 -1.19 70.96 -9.72
CA THR A 363 -2.01 71.86 -10.54
C THR A 363 -3.47 71.41 -10.53
N ARG A 364 -4.38 72.38 -10.71
CA ARG A 364 -5.83 72.20 -10.60
C ARG A 364 -6.43 71.47 -11.81
N SER A 365 -7.63 70.92 -11.57
CA SER A 365 -8.75 70.73 -12.51
C SER A 365 -8.51 70.97 -14.02
N GLY A 366 -8.73 69.92 -14.81
CA GLY A 366 -8.99 70.02 -16.25
C GLY A 366 -10.16 69.13 -16.64
N GLU A 367 -11.35 69.72 -16.80
CA GLU A 367 -12.48 69.08 -17.48
C GLU A 367 -12.32 69.17 -19.00
N PRO A 368 -12.77 68.14 -19.72
CA PRO A 368 -13.49 68.31 -20.98
C PRO A 368 -14.93 67.84 -20.74
N LEU A 369 -15.92 68.74 -20.69
CA LEU A 369 -16.61 69.29 -21.87
C LEU A 369 -16.95 68.20 -22.91
N GLY A 370 -18.23 67.87 -23.00
CA GLY A 370 -18.74 66.78 -23.84
C GLY A 370 -19.15 67.21 -25.25
N VAL A 371 -19.50 66.22 -26.08
CA VAL A 371 -20.10 66.41 -27.41
C VAL A 371 -21.34 65.49 -27.53
N PRO A 372 -22.56 66.04 -27.62
CA PRO A 372 -23.78 65.26 -27.77
C PRO A 372 -24.23 65.10 -29.24
N ALA A 373 -25.09 64.09 -29.46
CA ALA A 373 -26.05 63.93 -30.56
C ALA A 373 -25.54 63.87 -32.02
N ARG A 374 -26.04 62.86 -32.76
CA ARG A 374 -26.21 62.92 -34.22
C ARG A 374 -27.53 62.27 -34.61
N THR A 375 -28.54 63.09 -34.90
CA THR A 375 -29.85 62.70 -35.42
C THR A 375 -29.93 63.01 -36.92
N LEU A 376 -30.54 62.10 -37.70
CA LEU A 376 -30.94 62.18 -39.12
C LEU A 376 -31.21 60.73 -39.58
N GLY A 377 -32.28 60.36 -40.30
CA GLY A 377 -33.57 60.97 -40.63
C GLY A 377 -34.44 59.83 -41.20
N SER A 378 -35.65 59.56 -40.70
CA SER A 378 -36.91 60.22 -41.11
C SER A 378 -37.26 60.09 -42.60
N THR A 379 -38.08 59.08 -42.93
CA THR A 379 -39.12 59.13 -43.97
C THR A 379 -40.42 58.61 -43.35
N THR A 380 -41.57 59.20 -43.66
CA THR A 380 -42.75 59.21 -42.76
C THR A 380 -44.07 59.41 -43.54
N THR A 381 -45.22 59.24 -42.86
CA THR A 381 -46.62 59.64 -43.22
C THR A 381 -47.31 58.95 -44.40
N VAL A 382 -48.52 58.35 -44.30
CA VAL A 382 -49.27 57.80 -43.13
C VAL A 382 -49.83 56.41 -43.57
N PRO A 383 -51.14 56.05 -43.75
CA PRO A 383 -52.46 56.55 -43.30
C PRO A 383 -53.23 55.61 -42.33
N SER A 384 -54.36 56.12 -41.83
CA SER A 384 -55.43 55.49 -41.03
C SER A 384 -55.16 55.23 -39.53
N ALA A 385 -55.87 55.74 -38.51
CA ALA A 385 -56.79 56.87 -38.28
C ALA A 385 -57.87 56.46 -37.24
N ALA A 386 -57.53 56.54 -35.95
CA ALA A 386 -58.43 56.69 -34.79
C ALA A 386 -57.53 57.16 -33.63
N GLN A 387 -57.73 58.36 -33.06
CA GLN A 387 -58.62 58.64 -31.92
C GLN A 387 -58.38 57.67 -30.75
N ALA A 388 -57.80 58.11 -29.61
CA ALA A 388 -58.40 59.02 -28.60
C ALA A 388 -59.68 58.40 -27.99
N SER A 389 -59.87 58.27 -26.67
CA SER A 389 -59.06 58.62 -25.48
C SER A 389 -59.57 57.76 -24.29
N GLU A 390 -59.50 58.26 -23.06
CA GLU A 390 -60.33 57.88 -21.91
C GLU A 390 -60.06 56.53 -21.21
N THR A 391 -59.40 56.64 -20.05
CA THR A 391 -59.57 55.71 -18.94
C THR A 391 -60.95 55.89 -18.29
N SER A 392 -61.79 54.85 -18.23
CA SER A 392 -62.83 54.80 -17.21
C SER A 392 -63.31 53.39 -16.81
N LEU A 393 -63.66 53.34 -15.53
CA LEU A 393 -64.31 52.37 -14.64
C LEU A 393 -65.30 51.31 -15.19
N LEU A 394 -65.63 50.36 -14.29
CA LEU A 394 -66.71 49.35 -14.32
C LEU A 394 -66.49 48.13 -15.25
N GLY A 395 -66.88 46.90 -14.89
CA GLY A 395 -67.39 46.37 -13.61
C GLY A 395 -67.08 44.86 -13.53
N GLU A 396 -66.62 44.34 -12.39
CA GLU A 396 -67.49 43.84 -11.31
C GLU A 396 -68.53 42.79 -11.75
N LYS A 397 -68.14 41.51 -11.69
CA LYS A 397 -69.05 40.38 -11.46
C LYS A 397 -68.27 39.10 -11.11
N LEU A 398 -68.35 38.65 -9.85
CA LEU A 398 -68.46 37.23 -9.44
C LEU A 398 -68.39 37.01 -7.90
N VAL A 399 -69.23 37.72 -7.13
CA VAL A 399 -69.62 37.28 -5.78
C VAL A 399 -71.10 37.63 -5.58
N LYS A 400 -71.98 36.61 -5.45
CA LYS A 400 -72.67 36.25 -4.20
C LYS A 400 -73.94 35.40 -4.45
N GLN A 401 -74.08 34.32 -3.65
CA GLN A 401 -75.30 33.55 -3.32
C GLN A 401 -76.12 32.91 -4.46
N GLY A 402 -76.49 31.64 -4.22
CA GLY A 402 -77.18 30.72 -5.11
C GLY A 402 -76.86 29.29 -4.68
#